data_AF-A0A5K0WUK3-F1
#
_entry.id   AF-A0A5K0WUK3-F1
#
_cell.length_a   1.000
_cell.length_b   1.000
_cell.length_c   1.000
_cell.angle_alpha   90.00
_cell.angle_beta   90.00
_cell.angle_gamma   90.00
#
_symmetry.space_group_name_H-M   'P 1'
#
loop_
_entity.id
_entity.type
_entity.pdbx_description
1 polymer ?
#
loop_
_entity_poly.entity_id
_entity_poly.type
_entity_poly.pdbx_seq_one_letter_code
_entity_poly.pdbx_strand_id
1 'polypeptide(L)' 'PDIAAPGVNILAAGSGFKPFFFDSGTSMACPHVSAVAALLKSLHPHWSPAAIKSAIVTT' A
#
# COMPACT_ATOMS: atom_id res chain seq x y z
N PRO A 1 -2.02 -7.13 12.75
CA PRO A 1 -1.71 -6.71 11.36
C PRO A 1 -1.91 -7.92 10.44
N ASP A 2 -2.46 -7.73 9.24
CA ASP A 2 -2.72 -8.85 8.32
C ASP A 2 -1.56 -9.08 7.32
N ILE A 3 -0.80 -8.04 6.98
CA ILE A 3 0.38 -8.09 6.10
C ILE A 3 1.36 -6.97 6.48
N ALA A 4 2.65 -7.17 6.20
CA ALA A 4 3.69 -6.16 6.32
C ALA A 4 4.11 -5.63 4.94
N ALA A 5 4.41 -4.33 4.86
CA ALA A 5 4.89 -3.67 3.65
C ALA A 5 5.95 -2.62 4.01
N PRO A 6 6.75 -2.13 3.05
CA PRO A 6 7.78 -1.13 3.29
C PRO A 6 7.19 0.15 3.89
N GLY A 7 7.66 0.51 5.09
CA GLY A 7 7.20 1.70 5.80
C GLY A 7 8.30 2.46 6.52
N VAL A 8 9.57 2.15 6.25
CA VAL A 8 10.72 2.83 6.88
C VAL A 8 11.57 3.45 5.79
N ASN A 9 11.98 4.71 5.99
CA ASN A 9 12.76 5.51 5.04
C ASN A 9 12.17 5.47 3.63
N ILE A 10 10.86 5.70 3.52
CA ILE A 10 10.16 5.79 2.25
C ILE A 10 10.25 7.23 1.74
N LEU A 11 10.74 7.40 0.51
CA LEU A 11 10.73 8.68 -0.17
C LEU A 11 9.31 8.95 -0.70
N ALA A 12 8.67 10.00 -0.22
CA ALA A 12 7.33 10.40 -0.64
C ALA A 12 7.28 11.88 -1.02
N ALA A 13 6.26 12.24 -1.81
CA ALA A 13 6.01 13.64 -2.16
C ALA A 13 5.49 14.40 -0.93
N GLY A 14 6.03 15.60 -0.71
CA GLY A 14 5.60 16.53 0.34
C GLY A 14 4.94 17.77 -0.22
N SER A 15 4.34 18.56 0.67
CA SER A 15 3.74 19.85 0.31
C SER A 15 4.70 21.00 0.62
N GLY A 16 4.58 22.10 -0.13
CA GLY A 16 5.33 23.34 0.12
C GLY A 16 6.79 23.28 -0.33
N PHE A 17 7.72 23.74 0.52
CA PHE A 17 9.13 23.95 0.19
C PHE A 17 9.97 22.67 0.07
N LYS A 18 9.45 21.52 0.50
CA LYS A 18 10.09 20.21 0.34
C LYS A 18 9.22 19.32 -0.55
N PRO A 19 9.48 19.28 -1.87
CA PRO A 19 8.66 18.49 -2.79
C PRO A 19 8.76 16.99 -2.53
N PHE A 20 9.85 16.53 -1.91
CA PHE A 20 10.04 15.16 -1.49
C PHE A 20 10.75 15.09 -0.14
N PHE A 21 10.43 14.09 0.66
CA PHE A 21 11.08 13.82 1.93
C PHE A 21 11.03 12.33 2.26
N PHE A 22 11.98 11.88 3.08
CA PHE A 22 11.96 10.54 3.65
C PHE A 22 11.12 10.55 4.92
N ASP A 23 10.25 9.56 5.07
CA ASP A 23 9.45 9.35 6.27
C ASP A 23 9.34 7.87 6.63
N SER A 24 8.95 7.58 7.87
CA SER A 24 8.79 6.23 8.40
C SER A 24 7.50 6.13 9.23
N GLY A 25 6.71 5.10 8.96
CA GLY A 25 5.51 4.77 9.71
C GLY A 25 4.64 3.73 9.00
N THR A 26 3.68 3.19 9.74
CA THR A 26 2.63 2.35 9.15
C THR A 26 1.77 3.12 8.14
N SER A 27 1.71 4.45 8.27
CA SER A 27 1.16 5.39 7.29
C SER A 27 1.85 5.30 5.92
N MET A 28 3.14 4.95 5.89
CA MET A 28 3.90 4.76 4.64
C MET A 28 3.80 3.34 4.09
N ALA A 29 3.57 2.34 4.96
CA ALA A 29 3.28 0.96 4.53
C ALA A 29 1.87 0.79 3.94
N CYS A 30 0.88 1.50 4.49
CA CYS A 30 -0.52 1.46 4.04
C CYS A 30 -0.74 1.72 2.53
N PRO A 31 -0.18 2.79 1.92
CA PRO A 31 -0.36 3.05 0.50
C PRO A 31 0.26 1.97 -0.40
N HIS A 32 1.32 1.28 0.04
CA HIS A 32 1.89 0.15 -0.71
C HIS A 32 0.89 -1.01 -0.80
N VAL A 33 0.28 -1.40 0.32
CA VAL A 33 -0.75 -2.47 0.33
C VAL A 33 -2.00 -2.04 -0.45
N SER A 34 -2.41 -0.78 -0.29
CA SER A 34 -3.55 -0.21 -1.02
C SER A 34 -3.34 -0.24 -2.54
N ALA A 35 -2.11 0.05 -3.01
CA ALA A 35 -1.77 -0.03 -4.43
C ALA A 35 -1.86 -1.46 -4.97
N VAL A 36 -1.36 -2.45 -4.23
CA VAL A 36 -1.48 -3.88 -4.61
C VAL A 36 -2.94 -4.31 -4.65
N ALA A 37 -3.74 -3.92 -3.66
CA ALA A 37 -5.17 -4.22 -3.63
C ALA A 37 -5.93 -3.57 -4.80
N ALA A 38 -5.59 -2.32 -5.15
CA ALA A 38 -6.16 -1.63 -6.30
C ALA A 38 -5.79 -2.31 -7.62
N LEU A 39 -4.54 -2.75 -7.78
CA LEU A 39 -4.09 -3.51 -8.94
C LEU A 39 -4.88 -4.82 -9.07
N LEU A 40 -5.00 -5.59 -7.99
CA LEU A 40 -5.80 -6.82 -7.98
C LEU A 40 -7.27 -6.56 -8.31
N LYS A 41 -7.85 -5.46 -7.82
CA LYS A 41 -9.22 -5.08 -8.17
C LYS A 41 -9.36 -4.70 -9.65
N SER A 42 -8.33 -4.09 -10.25
CA SER A 42 -8.34 -3.76 -11.68
C SER A 42 -8.25 -5.00 -12.58
N LEU A 43 -7.44 -6.00 -12.18
CA LEU A 43 -7.30 -7.27 -12.90
C LEU A 43 -8.47 -8.22 -12.65
N HIS A 44 -9.09 -8.12 -11.47
CA HIS A 44 -10.23 -8.94 -11.06
C HIS A 44 -11.39 -8.08 -10.53
N PRO A 45 -12.14 -7.38 -11.42
CA PRO A 45 -13.19 -6.44 -11.02
C PRO A 45 -14.30 -7.07 -10.17
N HIS A 46 -14.54 -8.37 -10.31
CA HIS A 46 -15.60 -9.10 -9.60
C HIS A 46 -15.17 -9.65 -8.23
N TRP A 47 -13.88 -9.61 -7.90
CA TRP A 47 -13.41 -10.11 -6.60
C TRP A 47 -13.96 -9.26 -5.45
N SER A 48 -14.37 -9.95 -4.38
CA SER A 48 -14.79 -9.32 -3.14
C SER A 48 -13.57 -8.77 -2.37
N PRO A 49 -13.76 -7.83 -1.43
CA PRO A 49 -12.67 -7.37 -0.57
C PRO A 49 -11.98 -8.50 0.19
N ALA A 50 -12.74 -9.51 0.63
CA ALA A 50 -12.20 -10.69 1.30
C ALA A 50 -11.33 -11.54 0.38
N ALA A 51 -11.72 -11.71 -0.90
CA ALA A 51 -10.92 -12.44 -1.88
C ALA A 51 -9.59 -11.72 -2.17
N ILE A 52 -9.60 -10.39 -2.30
CA ILE A 52 -8.38 -9.58 -2.48
C ILE A 52 -7.46 -9.69 -1.26
N LYS A 53 -8.01 -9.56 -0.05
CA LYS A 53 -7.24 -9.74 1.19
C LYS A 53 -6.62 -11.14 1.26
N SER A 54 -7.40 -12.18 0.96
CA SER A 54 -6.91 -13.56 0.95
C SER A 54 -5.75 -13.73 -0.02
N ALA A 55 -5.91 -13.24 -1.25
CA ALA A 55 -4.88 -13.33 -2.28
C ALA A 55 -3.56 -12.65 -1.86
N ILE A 56 -3.64 -11.52 -1.17
CA ILE A 56 -2.45 -10.77 -0.71
C ILE A 56 -1.76 -11.46 0.48
N VAL A 57 -2.51 -12.06 1.41
CA VAL A 57 -1.95 -12.61 2.65
C VAL A 57 -1.37 -14.02 2.45
N THR A 58 -1.89 -14.79 1.51
CA THR A 58 -1.46 -16.19 1.30
C THR A 58 -0.31 -16.36 0.30
N THR A 59 0.21 -15.27 -0.26
CA THR A 59 1.34 -15.25 -1.20
C THR A 59 2.57 -14.66 -0.54
#